data_AF-A0A0G0C5I4-F1
#
_entry.id   AF-A0A0G0C5I4-F1
#
_cell.length_a   1.000
_cell.length_b   1.000
_cell.length_c   1.000
_cell.angle_alpha   90.00
_cell.angle_beta   90.00
_cell.angle_gamma   90.00
#
_symmetry.space_group_name_H-M   'P 1'
#
loop_
_entity.id
_entity.type
_entity.pdbx_description
1 polymer ?
#
loop_
_entity_poly.entity_id
_entity_poly.type
_entity_poly.pdbx_seq_one_letter_code
_entity_poly.pdbx_strand_id
1 'polypeptide(L)'
;MRDLILFNDRNYLRGINKAISIGRHPDQLREFLKEYKDYQKVLTPLFSKYNNPTNNIFTFLVHFDYPKRITRMIEIHGRQSFNQLAKTIIKSMNWFNDHMHGFSFGDDHYSWFAPYWEDDPHPYIHTDKVKIYYFDFGKHPKLDMTFDYGDNHHFSVELVGKRILKQNEKQSDFPKTIESKGRAIAQYPDRDDETGEIINIYKNYFDK
;
A
#
# COMPACT_ATOMS: atom_id res chain seq x y z
N MET A 1 23.02 14.01 -6.84
CA MET A 1 21.97 13.07 -6.38
C MET A 1 21.25 12.58 -7.62
N ARG A 2 21.06 11.27 -7.81
CA ARG A 2 20.27 10.75 -8.95
C ARG A 2 18.79 11.01 -8.70
N ASP A 3 18.07 11.44 -9.72
CA ASP A 3 16.62 11.60 -9.64
C ASP A 3 15.95 10.26 -9.31
N LEU A 4 14.89 10.31 -8.52
CA LEU A 4 14.07 9.13 -8.24
C LEU A 4 13.36 8.72 -9.53
N ILE A 5 13.77 7.60 -10.11
CA ILE A 5 13.08 7.00 -11.25
C ILE A 5 11.90 6.21 -10.69
N LEU A 6 10.72 6.84 -10.63
CA LEU A 6 9.47 6.20 -10.20
C LEU A 6 8.95 5.22 -11.26
N PHE A 7 9.16 5.53 -12.54
CA PHE A 7 8.66 4.77 -13.67
C PHE A 7 9.80 4.40 -14.61
N ASN A 8 9.93 3.11 -14.92
CA ASN A 8 10.81 2.63 -15.99
C ASN A 8 9.96 2.18 -17.19
N ASP A 9 9.43 3.17 -17.91
CA ASP A 9 8.35 2.98 -18.90
C ASP A 9 8.84 2.90 -20.36
N ARG A 10 10.16 3.01 -20.60
CA ARG A 10 10.74 3.02 -21.94
C ARG A 10 10.28 1.83 -22.79
N ASN A 11 10.31 0.63 -22.22
CA ASN A 11 9.91 -0.59 -22.92
C ASN A 11 8.39 -0.63 -23.16
N TYR A 12 7.61 -0.21 -22.18
CA TYR A 12 6.15 -0.12 -22.27
C TYR A 12 5.73 0.84 -23.39
N LEU A 13 6.22 2.08 -23.37
CA LEU A 13 5.91 3.09 -24.37
C LEU A 13 6.32 2.66 -25.77
N ARG A 14 7.51 2.04 -25.92
CA ARG A 14 7.96 1.50 -27.20
C ARG A 14 7.04 0.38 -27.70
N GLY A 15 6.64 -0.53 -26.81
CA GLY A 15 5.75 -1.65 -27.12
C GLY A 15 4.38 -1.18 -27.59
N ILE A 16 3.72 -0.31 -26.81
CA ILE A 16 2.40 0.22 -27.15
C ILE A 16 2.44 1.01 -28.46
N ASN A 17 3.39 1.94 -28.63
CA ASN A 17 3.45 2.74 -29.86
C ASN A 17 3.69 1.89 -31.10
N LYS A 18 4.50 0.82 -30.99
CA LYS A 18 4.67 -0.15 -32.07
C LYS A 18 3.35 -0.86 -32.40
N ALA A 19 2.61 -1.32 -31.39
CA ALA A 19 1.32 -1.98 -31.60
C ALA A 19 0.27 -1.06 -32.27
N ILE A 20 0.20 0.21 -31.85
CA ILE A 20 -0.64 1.23 -32.48
C ILE A 20 -0.22 1.42 -33.95
N SER A 21 1.08 1.53 -34.25
CA SER A 21 1.54 1.78 -35.63
C SER A 21 1.19 0.66 -36.63
N ILE A 22 0.96 -0.56 -36.13
CA ILE A 22 0.56 -1.71 -36.94
C ILE A 22 -0.94 -2.04 -36.83
N GLY A 23 -1.73 -1.14 -36.24
CA GLY A 23 -3.20 -1.25 -36.18
C GLY A 23 -3.75 -2.27 -35.18
N ARG A 24 -2.97 -2.69 -34.18
CA ARG A 24 -3.47 -3.59 -33.12
C ARG A 24 -4.19 -2.81 -32.05
N HIS A 25 -5.52 -2.94 -31.98
CA HIS A 25 -6.38 -2.31 -30.96
C HIS A 25 -6.04 -0.83 -30.69
N PRO A 26 -5.92 0.02 -31.73
CA PRO A 26 -5.33 1.35 -31.60
C PRO A 26 -6.10 2.27 -30.63
N ASP A 27 -7.42 2.14 -30.56
CA ASP A 27 -8.25 2.99 -29.69
C ASP A 27 -8.06 2.63 -28.21
N GLN A 28 -8.14 1.35 -27.87
CA GLN A 28 -7.88 0.85 -26.51
C GLN A 28 -6.46 1.20 -26.03
N LEU A 29 -5.45 1.03 -26.90
CA LEU A 29 -4.08 1.36 -26.54
C LEU A 29 -3.85 2.87 -26.33
N ARG A 30 -4.59 3.73 -27.04
CA ARG A 30 -4.56 5.19 -26.80
C ARG A 30 -5.21 5.56 -25.47
N GLU A 31 -6.26 4.84 -25.09
CA GLU A 31 -6.91 4.99 -23.78
C GLU A 31 -5.94 4.63 -22.65
N PHE A 32 -5.26 3.48 -22.73
CA PHE A 32 -4.22 3.11 -21.75
C PHE A 32 -3.07 4.12 -21.67
N LEU A 33 -2.66 4.72 -22.79
CA LEU A 33 -1.66 5.80 -22.75
C LEU A 33 -2.19 7.07 -22.07
N LYS A 34 -3.49 7.35 -22.20
CA LYS A 34 -4.12 8.50 -21.53
C LYS A 34 -4.21 8.23 -20.03
N GLU A 35 -4.72 7.07 -19.62
CA GLU A 35 -4.78 6.64 -18.21
C GLU A 35 -3.38 6.67 -17.59
N TYR A 36 -2.38 6.13 -18.28
CA TYR A 36 -1.01 6.12 -17.77
C TYR A 36 -0.45 7.54 -17.56
N LYS A 37 -0.74 8.47 -18.47
CA LYS A 37 -0.35 9.88 -18.30
C LYS A 37 -1.07 10.53 -17.12
N ASP A 38 -2.35 10.25 -16.95
CA ASP A 38 -3.16 10.75 -15.83
C ASP A 38 -2.63 10.21 -14.49
N TYR A 39 -2.31 8.92 -14.45
CA TYR A 39 -1.64 8.25 -13.32
C TYR A 39 -0.28 8.88 -12.98
N GLN A 40 0.60 9.06 -13.98
CA GLN A 40 1.89 9.73 -13.80
C GLN A 40 1.72 11.16 -13.30
N LYS A 41 0.75 11.91 -13.84
CA LYS A 41 0.48 13.31 -13.47
C LYS A 41 0.05 13.44 -12.00
N VAL A 42 -0.70 12.48 -11.48
CA VAL A 42 -1.17 12.50 -10.09
C VAL A 42 -0.13 11.97 -9.11
N LEU A 43 0.49 10.82 -9.39
CA LEU A 43 1.42 10.22 -8.44
C LEU A 43 2.80 10.87 -8.44
N THR A 44 3.30 11.38 -9.56
CA THR A 44 4.64 11.99 -9.61
C THR A 44 4.81 13.10 -8.56
N PRO A 45 3.89 14.09 -8.45
CA PRO A 45 3.98 15.11 -7.42
C PRO A 45 4.01 14.57 -5.99
N LEU A 46 3.27 13.48 -5.72
CA LEU A 46 3.16 12.88 -4.39
C LEU A 46 4.49 12.28 -3.92
N PHE A 47 5.28 11.70 -4.84
CA PHE A 47 6.56 11.04 -4.55
C PHE A 47 7.79 11.87 -4.94
N SER A 48 7.60 13.02 -5.58
CA SER A 48 8.71 13.86 -6.06
C SER A 48 9.23 14.78 -4.95
N LYS A 49 10.56 14.78 -4.79
CA LYS A 49 11.35 15.62 -3.87
C LYS A 49 11.39 15.08 -2.44
N TYR A 50 12.50 15.33 -1.76
CA TYR A 50 12.75 14.96 -0.36
C TYR A 50 11.80 15.71 0.58
N ASN A 51 10.49 15.43 0.48
CA ASN A 51 9.43 16.08 1.24
C ASN A 51 9.64 15.91 2.75
N ASN A 52 10.42 14.90 3.12
CA ASN A 52 10.76 14.61 4.50
C ASN A 52 12.26 14.29 4.66
N PRO A 53 12.86 14.65 5.79
CA PRO A 53 14.17 14.14 6.18
C PRO A 53 14.19 12.61 6.19
N THR A 54 15.21 12.03 5.56
CA THR A 54 15.33 10.57 5.41
C THR A 54 15.44 9.81 6.74
N ASN A 55 15.89 10.49 7.80
CA ASN A 55 16.08 9.92 9.15
C ASN A 55 14.88 10.12 10.08
N ASN A 56 13.76 10.61 9.55
CA ASN A 56 12.54 10.70 10.35
C ASN A 56 11.93 9.32 10.56
N ILE A 57 11.39 9.13 11.76
CA ILE A 57 10.43 8.11 12.09
C ILE A 57 9.04 8.71 11.90
N PHE A 58 8.19 8.00 11.17
CA PHE A 58 6.80 8.34 10.93
C PHE A 58 5.94 7.44 11.80
N THR A 59 4.97 8.04 12.48
CA THR A 59 3.99 7.33 13.29
C THR A 59 2.66 7.37 12.57
N PHE A 60 2.19 6.20 12.17
CA PHE A 60 0.90 6.02 11.52
C PHE A 60 -0.11 5.43 12.49
N LEU A 61 -1.30 6.01 12.53
CA LEU A 61 -2.50 5.38 13.07
C LEU A 61 -3.21 4.66 11.93
N VAL A 62 -3.29 3.34 12.04
CA VAL A 62 -3.92 2.48 11.05
C VAL A 62 -5.24 1.99 11.61
N HIS A 63 -6.31 2.26 10.87
CA HIS A 63 -7.67 1.83 11.17
C HIS A 63 -8.04 0.70 10.22
N PHE A 64 -8.46 -0.44 10.76
CA PHE A 64 -9.08 -1.47 9.93
C PHE A 64 -10.56 -1.11 9.75
N ASP A 65 -11.03 -1.05 8.51
CA ASP A 65 -12.39 -0.63 8.16
C ASP A 65 -13.40 -1.74 8.45
N TYR A 66 -13.77 -1.84 9.73
CA TYR A 66 -14.63 -2.88 10.27
C TYR A 66 -15.50 -2.29 11.40
N PRO A 67 -16.72 -2.82 11.66
CA PRO A 67 -17.64 -2.26 12.66
C PRO A 67 -17.07 -2.10 14.08
N LYS A 68 -16.05 -2.90 14.43
CA LYS A 68 -15.30 -2.77 15.69
C LYS A 68 -14.07 -1.89 15.46
N ARG A 69 -13.81 -0.97 16.40
CA ARG A 69 -12.65 -0.05 16.37
C ARG A 69 -11.33 -0.81 16.59
N ILE A 70 -10.80 -1.42 15.53
CA ILE A 70 -9.47 -2.04 15.53
C ILE A 70 -8.48 -1.02 15.00
N THR A 71 -7.49 -0.66 15.82
CA THR A 71 -6.44 0.27 15.40
C THR A 71 -5.04 -0.21 15.78
N ARG A 72 -4.06 0.22 15.00
CA ARG A 72 -2.64 -0.07 15.19
C ARG A 72 -1.86 1.22 15.06
N MET A 73 -1.01 1.52 16.03
CA MET A 73 -0.05 2.61 15.89
C MET A 73 1.29 2.03 15.49
N ILE A 74 1.80 2.41 14.32
CA ILE A 74 3.01 1.85 13.72
C ILE A 74 4.04 2.96 13.55
N GLU A 75 5.24 2.74 14.06
CA GLU A 75 6.40 3.55 13.72
C GLU A 75 7.19 2.90 12.58
N ILE A 76 7.59 3.70 11.61
CA ILE A 76 8.43 3.27 10.48
C ILE A 76 9.50 4.31 10.16
N HIS A 77 10.71 3.84 9.86
CA HIS A 77 11.79 4.73 9.45
C HIS A 77 11.58 5.21 8.00
N GLY A 78 11.82 6.49 7.72
CA GLY A 78 11.55 7.11 6.42
C GLY A 78 12.13 6.36 5.23
N ARG A 79 13.36 5.82 5.36
CA ARG A 79 14.05 5.02 4.32
C ARG A 79 13.47 3.62 4.07
N GLN A 80 12.51 3.18 4.88
CA GLN A 80 11.83 1.92 4.66
C GLN A 80 10.71 2.10 3.63
N SER A 81 10.35 0.99 3.00
CA SER A 81 9.42 0.96 1.88
C SER A 81 7.97 0.87 2.33
N PHE A 82 7.05 1.25 1.45
CA PHE A 82 5.62 0.97 1.65
C PHE A 82 5.36 -0.53 1.79
N ASN A 83 6.13 -1.39 1.13
CA ASN A 83 6.03 -2.84 1.29
C ASN A 83 6.36 -3.29 2.73
N GLN A 84 7.32 -2.63 3.38
CA GLN A 84 7.62 -2.89 4.79
C GLN A 84 6.49 -2.42 5.70
N LEU A 85 5.85 -1.28 5.39
CA LEU A 85 4.67 -0.81 6.12
C LEU A 85 3.49 -1.80 5.99
N ALA A 86 3.16 -2.23 4.77
CA ALA A 86 2.09 -3.19 4.52
C ALA A 86 2.29 -4.50 5.28
N LYS A 87 3.50 -5.09 5.19
CA LYS A 87 3.85 -6.30 5.94
C LYS A 87 3.70 -6.13 7.45
N THR A 88 3.99 -4.96 8.00
CA THR A 88 3.77 -4.68 9.43
C THR A 88 2.31 -4.52 9.78
N ILE A 89 1.50 -3.89 8.93
CA ILE A 89 0.05 -3.80 9.13
C ILE A 89 -0.55 -5.21 9.17
N ILE A 90 -0.27 -6.04 8.16
CA ILE A 90 -0.76 -7.42 8.05
C ILE A 90 -0.29 -8.26 9.26
N LYS A 91 1.00 -8.19 9.59
CA LYS A 91 1.55 -8.90 10.77
C LYS A 91 0.90 -8.42 12.08
N SER A 92 0.55 -7.15 12.20
CA SER A 92 -0.10 -6.61 13.41
C SER A 92 -1.55 -7.09 13.59
N MET A 93 -2.13 -7.70 12.55
CA MET A 93 -3.40 -8.43 12.59
C MET A 93 -3.21 -9.93 12.86
N ASN A 94 -1.96 -10.39 13.05
CA ASN A 94 -1.61 -11.81 13.14
C ASN A 94 -1.98 -12.61 11.88
N TRP A 95 -1.86 -11.96 10.72
CA TRP A 95 -2.12 -12.54 9.41
C TRP A 95 -0.81 -12.90 8.69
N PHE A 96 -0.90 -13.85 7.77
CA PHE A 96 0.14 -14.17 6.81
C PHE A 96 0.05 -13.20 5.62
N ASN A 97 1.20 -12.83 5.06
CA ASN A 97 1.27 -12.01 3.85
C ASN A 97 1.32 -12.92 2.61
N ASP A 98 0.27 -13.71 2.43
CA ASP A 98 0.09 -14.72 1.38
C ASP A 98 -0.75 -14.22 0.18
N HIS A 99 -1.43 -13.07 0.34
CA HIS A 99 -2.16 -12.39 -0.71
C HIS A 99 -1.50 -11.07 -1.15
N MET A 100 -2.01 -10.49 -2.23
CA MET A 100 -1.57 -9.19 -2.73
C MET A 100 -2.08 -8.04 -1.85
N HIS A 101 -1.33 -6.95 -1.88
CA HIS A 101 -1.69 -5.69 -1.23
C HIS A 101 -1.38 -4.50 -2.13
N GLY A 102 -1.96 -3.37 -1.80
CA GLY A 102 -1.65 -2.09 -2.42
C GLY A 102 -2.07 -0.94 -1.53
N PHE A 103 -1.53 0.23 -1.82
CA PHE A 103 -2.00 1.47 -1.22
C PHE A 103 -2.62 2.35 -2.30
N SER A 104 -3.62 3.14 -1.93
CA SER A 104 -4.30 4.09 -2.79
C SER A 104 -4.30 5.48 -2.17
N PHE A 105 -4.38 6.51 -3.02
CA PHE A 105 -4.53 7.89 -2.61
C PHE A 105 -5.76 8.51 -3.27
N GLY A 106 -6.74 8.92 -2.45
CA GLY A 106 -8.04 9.35 -2.97
C GLY A 106 -8.86 8.12 -3.33
N ASP A 107 -9.24 7.99 -4.59
CA ASP A 107 -9.91 6.77 -5.09
C ASP A 107 -8.86 5.70 -5.45
N ASP A 108 -9.29 4.43 -5.52
CA ASP A 108 -8.44 3.27 -5.88
C ASP A 108 -7.73 3.38 -7.25
N HIS A 109 -8.11 4.38 -8.04
CA HIS A 109 -7.50 4.71 -9.32
C HIS A 109 -6.02 5.14 -9.20
N TYR A 110 -5.59 5.67 -8.06
CA TYR A 110 -4.20 6.13 -7.83
C TYR A 110 -3.48 5.23 -6.84
N SER A 111 -3.21 4.00 -7.29
CA SER A 111 -2.66 2.94 -6.46
C SER A 111 -1.21 2.58 -6.75
N TRP A 112 -0.56 1.94 -5.78
CA TRP A 112 0.73 1.28 -5.94
C TRP A 112 0.75 -0.06 -5.23
N PHE A 113 1.21 -1.09 -5.93
CA PHE A 113 0.92 -2.48 -5.59
C PHE A 113 2.12 -3.24 -5.03
N ALA A 114 1.85 -4.40 -4.46
CA ALA A 114 2.85 -5.39 -4.08
C ALA A 114 3.84 -5.66 -5.24
N PRO A 115 5.09 -6.06 -4.93
CA PRO A 115 5.98 -6.58 -5.95
C PRO A 115 5.34 -7.82 -6.61
N TYR A 116 5.65 -8.06 -7.88
CA TYR A 116 5.12 -9.19 -8.69
C TYR A 116 3.63 -9.12 -9.04
N TRP A 117 3.01 -7.95 -8.86
CA TRP A 117 1.73 -7.68 -9.53
C TRP A 117 1.99 -7.53 -11.04
N GLU A 118 1.41 -8.42 -11.85
CA GLU A 118 1.69 -8.53 -13.29
C GLU A 118 0.50 -8.17 -14.20
N ASP A 119 -0.72 -8.06 -13.63
CA ASP A 119 -1.95 -7.84 -14.40
C ASP A 119 -2.29 -6.36 -14.51
N ASP A 120 -1.36 -5.58 -15.06
CA ASP A 120 -1.45 -4.13 -15.13
C ASP A 120 -1.63 -3.62 -16.57
N PRO A 121 -2.64 -2.76 -16.85
CA PRO A 121 -2.77 -2.11 -18.16
C PRO A 121 -1.59 -1.18 -18.50
N HIS A 122 -0.87 -0.70 -17.49
CA HIS A 122 0.29 0.18 -17.63
C HIS A 122 1.25 0.07 -16.42
N PRO A 123 2.52 0.51 -16.49
CA PRO A 123 3.47 0.34 -15.39
C PRO A 123 3.06 1.09 -14.10
N TYR A 124 2.71 0.36 -13.04
CA TYR A 124 2.45 0.96 -11.73
C TYR A 124 3.72 1.13 -10.90
N ILE A 125 3.62 1.98 -9.88
CA ILE A 125 4.59 2.03 -8.80
C ILE A 125 4.46 0.74 -7.98
N HIS A 126 5.59 0.12 -7.62
CA HIS A 126 5.61 -0.99 -6.66
C HIS A 126 6.01 -0.52 -5.26
N THR A 127 5.31 -1.06 -4.27
CA THR A 127 5.47 -0.75 -2.84
C THR A 127 6.88 -0.99 -2.30
N ASP A 128 7.68 -1.87 -2.92
CA ASP A 128 9.07 -2.15 -2.53
C ASP A 128 10.07 -1.10 -3.06
N LYS A 129 9.71 -0.41 -4.14
CA LYS A 129 10.53 0.63 -4.80
C LYS A 129 10.37 2.02 -4.19
N VAL A 130 9.21 2.32 -3.61
CA VAL A 130 8.96 3.61 -2.96
C VAL A 130 9.19 3.57 -1.45
N LYS A 131 9.96 4.55 -0.95
CA LYS A 131 10.22 4.76 0.47
C LYS A 131 9.22 5.74 1.08
N ILE A 132 8.94 5.59 2.37
CA ILE A 132 8.00 6.44 3.12
C ILE A 132 8.37 7.92 2.98
N TYR A 133 9.66 8.27 3.03
CA TYR A 133 10.09 9.67 3.00
C TYR A 133 9.79 10.40 1.67
N TYR A 134 9.54 9.67 0.57
CA TYR A 134 9.21 10.28 -0.72
C TYR A 134 7.80 10.86 -0.73
N PHE A 135 6.86 10.26 -0.02
CA PHE A 135 5.46 10.67 -0.05
C PHE A 135 5.23 12.00 0.70
N ASP A 136 4.46 12.91 0.10
CA ASP A 136 4.12 14.22 0.68
C ASP A 136 3.04 14.13 1.77
N PHE A 137 3.38 13.50 2.89
CA PHE A 137 2.50 13.45 4.07
C PHE A 137 2.21 14.83 4.70
N GLY A 138 2.91 15.90 4.27
CA GLY A 138 2.62 17.25 4.73
C GLY A 138 1.31 17.80 4.15
N LYS A 139 1.03 17.49 2.89
CA LYS A 139 -0.24 17.85 2.22
C LYS A 139 -1.27 16.74 2.28
N HIS A 140 -0.80 15.50 2.36
CA HIS A 140 -1.62 14.31 2.24
C HIS A 140 -1.38 13.39 3.45
N PRO A 141 -1.94 13.72 4.63
CA PRO A 141 -1.65 12.95 5.84
C PRO A 141 -2.30 11.57 5.85
N LYS A 142 -3.22 11.28 4.92
CA LYS A 142 -3.99 10.04 4.84
C LYS A 142 -3.84 9.38 3.49
N LEU A 143 -3.87 8.05 3.51
CA LEU A 143 -3.94 7.16 2.36
C LEU A 143 -4.57 5.86 2.84
N ASP A 144 -4.98 5.01 1.91
CA ASP A 144 -5.60 3.73 2.23
C ASP A 144 -4.73 2.56 1.79
N MET A 145 -4.94 1.41 2.40
CA MET A 145 -4.29 0.15 2.05
C MET A 145 -5.33 -0.95 1.94
N THR A 146 -5.29 -1.69 0.84
CA THR A 146 -6.07 -2.91 0.66
C THR A 146 -5.14 -4.10 0.72
N PHE A 147 -5.51 -5.11 1.49
CA PHE A 147 -4.89 -6.44 1.52
C PHE A 147 -5.94 -7.47 1.16
N ASP A 148 -5.53 -8.51 0.42
CA ASP A 148 -6.44 -9.52 -0.10
C ASP A 148 -7.60 -8.89 -0.90
N TYR A 149 -7.40 -8.70 -2.20
CA TYR A 149 -8.42 -8.11 -3.07
C TYR A 149 -9.68 -9.00 -3.22
N GLY A 150 -9.63 -10.28 -2.82
CA GLY A 150 -10.81 -11.14 -2.77
C GLY A 150 -11.72 -10.79 -1.59
N ASP A 151 -11.13 -10.68 -0.40
CA ASP A 151 -11.84 -10.36 0.84
C ASP A 151 -11.94 -8.85 1.15
N ASN A 152 -11.24 -8.03 0.37
CA ASN A 152 -11.19 -6.58 0.43
C ASN A 152 -10.88 -6.04 1.84
N HIS A 153 -9.81 -6.52 2.46
CA HIS A 153 -9.40 -6.02 3.77
C HIS A 153 -8.84 -4.61 3.67
N HIS A 154 -9.67 -3.64 4.01
CA HIS A 154 -9.40 -2.22 3.86
C HIS A 154 -8.86 -1.59 5.16
N PHE A 155 -7.81 -0.77 5.03
CA PHE A 155 -7.18 -0.06 6.13
C PHE A 155 -6.96 1.41 5.78
N SER A 156 -7.45 2.31 6.62
CA SER A 156 -7.07 3.72 6.53
C SER A 156 -5.78 3.98 7.30
N VAL A 157 -4.82 4.65 6.67
CA VAL A 157 -3.46 4.89 7.18
C VAL A 157 -3.23 6.40 7.32
N GLU A 158 -3.29 6.89 8.56
CA GLU A 158 -3.16 8.31 8.88
C GLU A 158 -1.82 8.61 9.56
N LEU A 159 -1.06 9.56 9.04
CA LEU A 159 0.11 10.09 9.72
C LEU A 159 -0.33 10.93 10.93
N VAL A 160 0.06 10.50 12.12
CA VAL A 160 -0.24 11.19 13.39
C VAL A 160 0.99 11.78 14.07
N GLY A 161 2.19 11.45 13.61
CA GLY A 161 3.41 11.95 14.21
C GLY A 161 4.65 11.80 13.35
N LYS A 162 5.63 12.66 13.59
CA LYS A 162 7.00 12.55 13.07
C LYS A 162 7.98 12.84 14.19
N ARG A 163 9.08 12.09 14.24
CA ARG A 163 10.20 12.37 15.14
C ARG A 163 11.51 12.02 14.47
N ILE A 164 12.61 12.53 15.00
CA ILE A 164 13.94 12.09 14.58
C ILE A 164 14.28 10.74 15.22
N LEU A 165 15.09 9.93 14.51
CA LEU A 165 15.70 8.73 15.07
C LEU A 165 16.56 9.09 16.29
N LYS A 166 16.35 8.41 17.42
CA LYS A 166 17.15 8.64 18.64
C LYS A 166 18.53 7.99 18.52
N GLN A 167 19.51 8.49 19.28
CA GLN A 167 20.90 8.02 19.22
C GLN A 167 21.06 6.52 19.51
N ASN A 168 20.18 5.93 20.32
CA ASN A 168 20.18 4.53 20.69
C ASN A 168 19.29 3.65 19.80
N GLU A 169 18.61 4.22 18.81
CA GLU A 169 17.77 3.49 17.86
C GLU A 169 18.51 3.30 16.53
N LYS A 170 18.23 2.18 15.86
CA LYS A 170 18.73 1.85 14.52
C LYS A 170 17.55 1.71 13.56
N GLN A 171 17.81 1.90 12.27
CA GLN A 171 16.78 1.67 11.24
C GLN A 171 16.17 0.25 11.32
N SER A 172 16.95 -0.75 11.72
CA SER A 172 16.51 -2.15 11.90
C SER A 172 15.47 -2.34 13.00
N ASP A 173 15.32 -1.37 13.91
CA ASP A 173 14.35 -1.43 15.00
C ASP A 173 12.92 -1.09 14.53
N PHE A 174 12.78 -0.77 13.24
CA PHE A 174 11.55 -0.40 12.55
C PHE A 174 11.34 -1.30 11.32
N PRO A 175 10.12 -1.36 10.76
CA PRO A 175 8.87 -0.89 11.35
C PRO A 175 8.50 -1.68 12.61
N LYS A 176 7.77 -1.03 13.53
CA LYS A 176 7.25 -1.67 14.74
C LYS A 176 5.86 -1.16 15.09
N THR A 177 5.00 -2.05 15.55
CA THR A 177 3.72 -1.70 16.17
C THR A 177 3.98 -1.28 17.61
N ILE A 178 3.65 -0.03 17.95
CA ILE A 178 3.85 0.53 19.29
C ILE A 178 2.57 0.56 20.13
N GLU A 179 1.39 0.44 19.50
CA GLU A 179 0.11 0.33 20.18
C GLU A 179 -0.86 -0.53 19.37
N SER A 180 -1.73 -1.28 20.06
CA SER A 180 -2.82 -2.05 19.44
C SER A 180 -4.10 -1.89 20.26
N LYS A 181 -5.18 -1.48 19.61
CA LYS A 181 -6.53 -1.42 20.18
C LYS A 181 -7.47 -2.31 19.38
N GLY A 182 -8.39 -2.96 20.09
CA GLY A 182 -9.29 -3.95 19.50
C GLY A 182 -8.57 -5.28 19.19
N ARG A 183 -9.30 -6.38 19.34
CA ARG A 183 -8.83 -7.72 19.00
C ARG A 183 -8.73 -7.84 17.48
N ALA A 184 -7.60 -8.34 16.96
CA ALA A 184 -7.50 -8.70 15.55
C ALA A 184 -8.54 -9.77 15.19
N ILE A 185 -9.14 -9.65 14.01
CA ILE A 185 -9.99 -10.70 13.46
C ILE A 185 -9.11 -11.82 12.87
N ALA A 186 -9.65 -13.03 12.75
CA ALA A 186 -8.97 -14.10 12.01
C ALA A 186 -8.78 -13.68 10.55
N GLN A 187 -7.73 -14.21 9.91
CA GLN A 187 -7.44 -13.90 8.50
C GLN A 187 -8.49 -14.50 7.58
N TYR A 188 -8.79 -15.78 7.80
CA TYR A 188 -9.81 -16.50 7.05
C TYR A 188 -10.92 -16.96 7.98
N PRO A 189 -12.16 -17.08 7.47
CA PRO A 189 -13.16 -17.84 8.18
C PRO A 189 -12.68 -19.27 8.42
N ASP A 190 -12.89 -19.76 9.63
CA ASP A 190 -12.75 -21.19 9.91
C ASP A 190 -13.75 -21.96 9.05
N ARG A 191 -13.42 -23.21 8.72
CA ARG A 191 -14.33 -24.13 8.06
C ARG A 191 -14.61 -25.28 9.01
N ASP A 192 -15.84 -25.75 8.97
CA ASP A 192 -16.20 -26.98 9.65
C ASP A 192 -15.56 -28.15 8.88
N ASP A 193 -14.73 -28.94 9.57
CA ASP A 193 -13.92 -29.99 8.94
C ASP A 193 -14.77 -31.14 8.38
N GLU A 194 -15.99 -31.35 8.91
CA GLU A 194 -16.88 -32.45 8.49
C GLU A 194 -17.78 -32.05 7.31
N THR A 195 -18.28 -30.81 7.31
CA THR A 195 -19.27 -30.31 6.35
C THR A 195 -18.68 -29.39 5.29
N GLY A 196 -17.49 -28.82 5.53
CA GLY A 196 -16.87 -27.81 4.69
C GLY A 196 -17.56 -26.44 4.75
N GLU A 197 -18.58 -26.28 5.60
CA GLU A 197 -19.29 -25.02 5.77
C GLU A 197 -18.38 -23.96 6.40
N ILE A 198 -18.53 -22.72 5.95
CA ILE A 198 -17.83 -21.58 6.56
C ILE A 198 -18.39 -21.36 7.96
N ILE A 199 -17.57 -21.63 8.98
CA ILE A 199 -17.79 -21.17 10.34
C ILE A 199 -17.55 -19.66 10.30
N ASN A 200 -18.65 -18.94 10.26
CA ASN A 200 -18.62 -17.50 10.11
C ASN A 200 -17.88 -16.87 11.31
N ILE A 201 -16.59 -16.55 11.12
CA ILE A 201 -15.74 -15.89 12.11
C ILE A 201 -16.32 -14.56 12.57
N TYR A 202 -17.27 -13.99 11.82
CA TYR A 202 -17.89 -12.74 12.21
C TYR A 202 -19.00 -12.94 13.27
N LYS A 203 -19.72 -14.08 13.30
CA LYS A 203 -20.78 -14.33 14.31
C LYS A 203 -20.26 -14.25 15.75
N ASN A 204 -19.12 -14.88 16.04
CA ASN A 204 -18.53 -14.88 17.38
C ASN A 204 -17.85 -13.55 17.77
N TYR A 205 -17.70 -12.61 16.83
CA TYR A 205 -17.18 -11.29 17.10
C TYR A 205 -18.30 -10.26 17.32
N PHE A 206 -19.57 -10.56 17.04
CA PHE A 206 -20.69 -9.62 17.22
C PHE A 206 -21.51 -9.82 18.49
N ASP A 207 -21.38 -10.97 19.17
CA ASP A 207 -22.19 -11.33 20.34
C ASP A 207 -21.55 -11.00 21.71
N LYS A 208 -20.59 -10.07 21.77
CA LYS A 208 -20.05 -9.49 23.01
C LYS A 208 -19.69 -8.02 22.85
#